data_AF-A0A9D1P0U7-F1
#
_entry.id   AF-A0A9D1P0U7-F1
#
_cell.length_a   1.000
_cell.length_b   1.000
_cell.length_c   1.000
_cell.angle_alpha   90.00
_cell.angle_beta   90.00
_cell.angle_gamma   90.00
#
_symmetry.space_group_name_H-M   'P 1'
#
loop_
_entity.id
_entity.type
_entity.pdbx_description
1 polymer ?
#
loop_
_entity_poly.entity_id
_entity_poly.type
_entity_poly.pdbx_seq_one_letter_code
_entity_poly.pdbx_strand_id
1 'polypeptide(L)'
;MLHPSYTDLMKVVNSEVGEGDTPVVNSRYSIVMATAKRARQIIAGQADVTEEEALKPLSTAVKELNEGKIKIIHDEAAEEEDDEALKALLRDEAALLGETLQPEEEEEQSGEESAE
;
A
#
# COMPACT_ATOMS: atom_id res chain seq x y z
N MET A 1 -25.34 10.05 -3.21
CA MET A 1 -23.92 9.72 -3.52
C MET A 1 -23.44 8.72 -2.49
N LEU A 2 -22.53 7.80 -2.85
CA LEU A 2 -21.90 6.92 -1.87
C LEU A 2 -21.04 7.75 -0.92
N HIS A 3 -21.28 7.61 0.39
CA HIS A 3 -20.47 8.20 1.44
C HIS A 3 -19.84 7.09 2.30
N PRO A 4 -18.60 7.33 2.80
CA PRO A 4 -17.75 8.48 2.51
C PRO A 4 -17.24 8.47 1.06
N SER A 5 -17.09 9.65 0.47
CA SER A 5 -16.45 9.80 -0.84
C SER A 5 -14.93 9.79 -0.66
N TYR A 6 -14.19 9.57 -1.75
CA TYR A 6 -12.72 9.66 -1.72
C TYR A 6 -12.23 11.01 -1.17
N THR A 7 -12.88 12.11 -1.56
CA THR A 7 -12.54 13.45 -1.08
C THR A 7 -12.75 13.58 0.42
N ASP A 8 -13.79 12.93 0.97
CA ASP A 8 -14.04 12.91 2.41
C ASP A 8 -12.92 12.16 3.14
N LEU A 9 -12.53 10.97 2.64
CA LEU A 9 -11.45 10.18 3.22
C LEU A 9 -10.10 10.92 3.19
N MET A 10 -9.79 11.59 2.08
CA MET A 10 -8.54 12.35 1.97
C MET A 10 -8.47 13.52 2.97
N LYS A 11 -9.61 14.17 3.23
CA LYS A 11 -9.68 15.22 4.27
C LYS A 11 -9.47 14.64 5.66
N VAL A 12 -10.10 13.50 5.98
CA VAL A 12 -9.94 12.85 7.29
C VAL A 12 -8.49 12.47 7.52
N VAL A 13 -7.84 11.81 6.56
CA VAL A 13 -6.45 11.35 6.72
C VAL A 13 -5.47 12.51 6.86
N ASN A 14 -5.65 13.59 6.09
CA ASN A 14 -4.77 14.76 6.17
C ASN A 14 -5.19 15.78 7.23
N SER A 15 -6.25 15.53 8.01
CA SER A 15 -6.76 16.51 8.99
C SER A 15 -5.81 16.78 10.16
N GLU A 16 -4.90 15.84 10.44
CA GLU A 16 -3.90 15.97 11.51
C GLU A 16 -2.60 16.67 11.05
N VAL A 17 -2.50 17.04 9.75
CA VAL A 17 -1.32 17.70 9.17
C VAL A 17 -1.46 19.22 9.35
N GLY A 18 -0.43 19.88 9.88
CA GLY A 18 -0.43 21.33 10.06
C GLY A 18 -0.56 22.09 8.74
N GLU A 19 -1.19 23.27 8.75
CA GLU A 19 -1.24 24.15 7.57
C GLU A 19 0.19 24.52 7.14
N GLY A 20 0.64 23.97 6.01
CA GLY A 20 1.97 24.18 5.46
C GLY A 20 2.89 22.95 5.50
N ASP A 21 2.51 21.91 6.24
CA ASP A 21 3.24 20.63 6.26
C ASP A 21 2.86 19.76 5.05
N THR A 22 3.77 18.84 4.68
CA THR A 22 3.53 17.90 3.58
C THR A 22 2.37 16.96 3.90
N PRO A 23 1.35 16.84 3.03
CA PRO A 23 0.22 15.94 3.27
C PRO A 23 0.68 14.49 3.37
N VAL A 24 0.10 13.75 4.33
CA VAL A 24 0.36 12.32 4.55
C VAL A 24 -0.06 11.49 3.34
N VAL A 25 -1.16 11.86 2.68
CA VAL A 25 -1.61 11.24 1.44
C VAL A 25 -1.85 12.27 0.35
N ASN A 26 -1.16 12.07 -0.77
CA ASN A 26 -1.30 12.87 -1.99
C ASN A 26 -1.97 12.11 -3.14
N SER A 27 -2.20 10.80 -2.96
CA SER A 27 -2.72 9.92 -4.00
C SER A 27 -3.93 9.11 -3.53
N ARG A 28 -4.78 8.73 -4.49
CA ARG A 28 -5.87 7.76 -4.31
C ARG A 28 -5.34 6.38 -3.91
N TYR A 29 -4.20 6.00 -4.48
CA TYR A 29 -3.63 4.67 -4.34
C TYR A 29 -3.23 4.39 -2.90
N SER A 30 -2.68 5.37 -2.18
CA SER A 30 -2.30 5.23 -0.77
C SER A 30 -3.50 4.85 0.13
N ILE A 31 -4.67 5.45 -0.11
CA ILE A 31 -5.90 5.11 0.63
C ILE A 31 -6.36 3.69 0.28
N VAL A 32 -6.29 3.30 -0.99
CA VAL A 32 -6.67 1.96 -1.44
C VAL A 32 -5.74 0.89 -0.85
N MET A 33 -4.43 1.11 -0.87
CA MET A 33 -3.47 0.18 -0.28
C MET A 33 -3.67 0.04 1.24
N ALA A 34 -3.83 1.15 1.96
CA ALA A 34 -4.06 1.11 3.40
C ALA A 34 -5.34 0.36 3.77
N THR A 35 -6.45 0.65 3.09
CA THR A 35 -7.73 -0.04 3.33
C THR A 35 -7.69 -1.51 2.90
N ALA A 36 -6.95 -1.86 1.85
CA ALA A 36 -6.72 -3.24 1.45
C ALA A 36 -5.87 -4.02 2.46
N LYS A 37 -4.78 -3.42 2.97
CA LYS A 37 -3.92 -4.01 3.99
C LYS A 37 -4.72 -4.28 5.27
N ARG A 38 -5.53 -3.31 5.71
CA ARG A 38 -6.43 -3.50 6.85
C ARG A 38 -7.49 -4.59 6.61
N ALA A 39 -8.11 -4.62 5.44
CA ALA A 39 -9.08 -5.66 5.10
C ALA A 39 -8.47 -7.07 5.16
N ARG A 40 -7.20 -7.23 4.74
CA ARG A 40 -6.47 -8.50 4.88
C ARG A 40 -6.24 -8.89 6.35
N GLN A 41 -5.89 -7.94 7.22
CA GLN A 41 -5.75 -8.19 8.66
C GLN A 41 -7.06 -8.68 9.28
N ILE A 42 -8.20 -8.10 8.88
CA ILE A 42 -9.53 -8.53 9.31
C ILE A 42 -9.78 -9.99 8.89
N ILE A 43 -9.48 -10.34 7.63
CA ILE A 43 -9.64 -11.71 7.12
C ILE A 43 -8.72 -12.70 7.86
N ALA A 44 -7.50 -12.28 8.19
CA ALA A 44 -6.53 -13.10 8.91
C ALA A 44 -6.86 -13.29 10.40
N GLY A 45 -7.93 -12.69 10.92
CA GLY A 45 -8.30 -12.74 12.33
C GLY A 45 -7.36 -11.94 13.25
N GLN A 46 -6.58 -11.02 12.66
CA GLN A 46 -5.61 -10.18 13.38
C GLN A 46 -6.21 -8.84 13.84
N ALA A 47 -7.53 -8.67 13.69
CA ALA A 47 -8.23 -7.45 14.04
C ALA A 47 -9.34 -7.75 15.05
N ASP A 48 -9.39 -6.95 16.13
CA ASP A 48 -10.49 -6.93 17.09
C ASP A 48 -11.73 -6.28 16.46
N VAL A 49 -12.42 -7.02 15.59
CA VAL A 49 -13.67 -6.63 14.95
C VAL A 49 -14.79 -7.58 15.34
N THR A 50 -16.04 -7.11 15.27
CA THR A 50 -17.20 -7.98 15.48
C THR A 50 -17.35 -9.01 14.35
N GLU A 51 -18.08 -10.11 14.59
CA GLU A 51 -18.36 -11.11 13.53
C GLU A 51 -19.06 -10.48 12.31
N GLU A 52 -19.92 -9.49 12.52
CA GLU A 52 -20.60 -8.75 11.44
C GLU A 52 -19.62 -7.91 10.61
N GLU A 53 -18.63 -7.30 11.25
CA GLU A 53 -17.60 -6.50 10.60
C GLU A 53 -16.59 -7.36 9.83
N ALA A 54 -16.33 -8.58 10.30
CA ALA A 54 -15.50 -9.56 9.60
C ALA A 54 -16.11 -10.03 8.27
N LEU A 55 -17.44 -10.01 8.13
CA LEU A 55 -18.14 -10.39 6.88
C LEU A 55 -17.95 -9.37 5.74
N LYS A 56 -17.61 -8.12 6.06
CA LYS A 56 -17.45 -7.03 5.07
C LYS A 56 -16.11 -6.31 5.27
N PRO A 57 -14.98 -7.00 5.14
CA PRO A 57 -13.68 -6.51 5.59
C PRO A 57 -13.26 -5.19 4.92
N LEU A 58 -13.53 -5.03 3.62
CA LEU A 58 -13.26 -3.78 2.89
C LEU A 58 -14.14 -2.63 3.37
N SER A 59 -15.44 -2.85 3.56
CA SER A 59 -16.34 -1.80 4.06
C SER A 59 -16.01 -1.40 5.49
N THR A 60 -15.65 -2.38 6.33
CA THR A 60 -15.17 -2.15 7.69
C THR A 60 -13.89 -1.32 7.69
N ALA A 61 -12.89 -1.66 6.87
CA ALA A 61 -11.65 -0.90 6.76
C ALA A 61 -11.88 0.56 6.31
N VAL A 62 -12.77 0.80 5.35
CA VAL A 62 -13.11 2.17 4.91
C VAL A 62 -13.81 2.94 6.04
N LYS A 63 -14.69 2.30 6.80
CA LYS A 63 -15.36 2.90 7.95
C LYS A 63 -14.36 3.27 9.05
N GLU A 64 -13.46 2.35 9.39
CA GLU A 64 -12.39 2.58 10.37
C GLU A 64 -11.46 3.73 9.93
N LEU A 65 -11.12 3.82 8.64
CA LEU A 65 -10.33 4.94 8.12
C LEU A 65 -11.08 6.27 8.28
N ASN A 66 -12.37 6.30 7.93
CA ASN A 66 -13.20 7.50 8.06
C ASN A 66 -13.40 7.93 9.53
N GLU A 67 -13.38 6.98 10.45
CA GLU A 67 -13.40 7.22 11.91
C GLU A 67 -12.03 7.61 12.47
N GLY A 68 -10.96 7.61 11.65
CA GLY A 68 -9.59 7.93 12.08
C GLY A 68 -8.91 6.82 12.89
N LYS A 69 -9.49 5.60 12.94
CA LYS A 69 -8.92 4.44 13.63
C LYS A 69 -7.69 3.87 12.92
N ILE A 70 -7.58 4.13 11.61
CA ILE A 70 -6.44 3.74 10.77
C ILE A 70 -5.64 4.99 10.47
N LYS A 71 -4.32 4.93 10.71
CA LYS A 71 -3.37 5.96 10.29
C LYS A 71 -2.49 5.41 9.18
N ILE A 72 -2.31 6.20 8.14
CA ILE A 72 -1.40 5.88 7.03
C ILE A 72 -0.06 6.49 7.40
N ILE A 73 0.97 5.65 7.51
CA ILE A 73 2.34 6.07 7.79
C ILE A 73 3.17 5.55 6.62
N HIS A 74 3.99 6.42 6.02
CA HIS A 74 5.04 5.95 5.11
C HIS A 74 6.18 5.44 5.98
N ASP A 75 6.42 4.14 5.92
CA ASP A 75 7.58 3.51 6.52
C ASP A 75 8.32 2.80 5.39
N GLU A 76 9.41 3.42 4.95
CA GLU A 76 10.21 2.97 3.79
C GLU A 76 10.70 1.53 3.97
N ALA A 77 11.01 1.11 5.21
CA ALA A 77 11.44 -0.25 5.50
C ALA A 77 10.30 -1.27 5.32
N ALA A 78 9.06 -0.90 5.64
CA ALA A 78 7.91 -1.79 5.48
C ALA A 78 7.46 -1.91 4.01
N GLU A 79 7.75 -0.90 3.18
CA GLU A 79 7.48 -0.93 1.74
C GLU A 79 8.44 -1.90 1.01
N GLU A 80 9.73 -1.90 1.37
CA GLU A 80 10.70 -2.83 0.80
C GLU A 80 10.36 -4.31 1.11
N GLU A 81 9.92 -4.60 2.34
CA GLU A 81 9.47 -5.95 2.71
C GLU A 81 8.21 -6.39 1.94
N ASP A 82 7.22 -5.50 1.81
CA ASP A 82 5.99 -5.78 1.06
C ASP A 82 6.29 -6.00 -0.45
N ASP A 83 7.21 -5.22 -1.02
CA ASP A 83 7.64 -5.35 -2.41
C ASP A 83 8.46 -6.62 -2.67
N GLU A 84 9.33 -6.99 -1.74
CA GLU A 84 10.11 -8.24 -1.82
C GLU A 84 9.19 -9.46 -1.72
N ALA A 85 8.20 -9.44 -0.81
CA ALA A 85 7.20 -10.49 -0.69
C ALA A 85 6.34 -10.62 -1.97
N LEU A 86 5.96 -9.49 -2.60
CA LEU A 86 5.20 -9.50 -3.85
C LEU A 86 6.06 -10.02 -5.02
N LYS A 87 7.32 -9.60 -5.11
CA LYS A 87 8.29 -10.13 -6.11
C LYS A 87 8.52 -11.62 -5.94
N ALA A 88 8.62 -12.12 -4.70
CA ALA A 88 8.79 -13.54 -4.42
C ALA A 88 7.59 -14.36 -4.88
N LEU A 89 6.36 -13.92 -4.58
CA LEU A 89 5.14 -14.57 -5.07
C LEU A 89 5.05 -14.59 -6.60
N LEU A 90 5.40 -13.48 -7.27
CA LEU A 90 5.44 -13.41 -8.73
C LEU A 90 6.52 -14.32 -9.33
N ARG A 91 7.66 -14.46 -8.65
CA ARG A 91 8.74 -15.37 -9.07
C ARG A 91 8.31 -16.83 -8.95
N ASP A 92 7.64 -17.19 -7.86
CA ASP A 92 7.10 -18.53 -7.66
C ASP A 92 6.02 -18.85 -8.71
N GLU A 93 5.16 -17.89 -9.04
CA GLU A 93 4.15 -18.01 -10.10
C GLU A 93 4.78 -18.14 -11.50
N ALA A 94 5.81 -17.34 -11.82
CA ALA A 94 6.54 -17.41 -13.07
C ALA A 94 7.31 -18.75 -13.22
N ALA A 95 7.89 -19.26 -12.13
CA ALA A 95 8.53 -20.56 -12.10
C ALA A 95 7.54 -21.71 -12.36
N LEU A 96 6.29 -21.56 -11.92
CA LEU A 96 5.21 -22.52 -12.14
C LEU A 96 4.66 -22.48 -13.58
N LEU A 97 4.67 -21.31 -14.22
CA LEU A 97 4.24 -21.12 -15.62
C LEU A 97 5.33 -21.44 -16.64
N GLY A 98 6.58 -21.67 -16.21
CA GLY A 98 7.67 -22.05 -17.09
C GLY A 98 8.14 -20.96 -18.05
N GLU A 99 7.71 -19.70 -17.84
CA GLU A 99 8.23 -18.54 -18.56
C GLU A 99 9.39 -17.94 -17.75
N THR A 100 10.58 -18.51 -17.91
CA THR A 100 11.82 -17.84 -17.50
C THR A 100 12.11 -16.70 -18.49
N LEU A 101 11.55 -15.51 -18.24
CA LEU A 101 12.12 -14.29 -18.80
C LEU A 101 13.47 -14.08 -18.11
N GLN A 102 14.55 -14.29 -18.87
CA GLN A 102 15.91 -14.00 -18.41
C GLN A 102 15.99 -12.52 -18.02
N PRO A 103 16.60 -12.17 -16.87
CA PRO A 103 16.87 -10.78 -16.57
C PRO A 103 17.90 -10.27 -17.59
N GLU A 104 17.53 -9.25 -18.37
CA GLU A 104 18.49 -8.45 -19.11
C GLU A 104 19.41 -7.80 -18.05
N GLU A 105 20.68 -8.20 -18.03
CA GLU A 105 21.69 -7.55 -17.19
C GLU A 105 21.75 -6.07 -17.59
N GLU A 106 21.43 -5.18 -16.66
CA GLU A 106 21.76 -3.76 -16.80
C GLU A 106 23.28 -3.66 -16.82
N GLU A 107 23.87 -3.55 -18.01
CA GLU A 107 25.25 -3.08 -18.14
C GLU A 107 25.32 -1.66 -17.56
N GLU A 108 25.78 -1.55 -16.32
CA GLU A 108 26.40 -0.34 -15.81
C GLU A 108 27.61 -0.01 -16.68
N GLN A 109 27.42 0.71 -17.78
CA GLN A 109 28.49 1.49 -18.39
C GLN A 109 28.77 2.70 -17.50
N SER A 110 29.44 2.42 -16.38
CA SER A 110 30.19 3.41 -15.63
C SER A 110 31.28 3.98 -16.55
N GLY A 111 31.28 5.30 -16.69
CA GLY A 111 32.23 6.01 -17.52
C GLY A 111 33.63 6.08 -16.90
N GLU A 112 34.64 5.90 -17.74
CA GLU A 112 35.92 6.60 -17.65
C GLU A 112 35.99 7.48 -18.90
N GLU A 113 35.64 8.77 -18.81
CA GLU A 113 36.47 9.90 -18.37
C GLU A 113 37.69 10.18 -19.27
N SER A 114 37.53 11.27 -20.03
CA SER A 114 38.48 12.33 -20.41
C SER A 114 39.77 12.04 -21.20
N ALA A 115 39.92 12.88 -22.24
CA ALA A 115 41.10 13.65 -22.69
C ALA A 115 42.42 12.88 -22.92
N GLU A 116 43.14 13.02 -24.03
CA GLU A 116 43.48 14.20 -24.84
C GLU A 116 44.07 13.70 -26.18
#